data_AF-A0JU57-F1
#
_entry.id   AF-A0JU57-F1
#
_cell.length_a   1.000
_cell.length_b   1.000
_cell.length_c   1.000
_cell.angle_alpha   90.00
_cell.angle_beta   90.00
_cell.angle_gamma   90.00
#
_symmetry.space_group_name_H-M   'P 1'
#
loop_
_entity.id
_entity.type
_entity.pdbx_description
1 polymer ?
#
loop_
_entity_poly.entity_id
_entity_poly.type
_entity_poly.pdbx_seq_one_letter_code
_entity_poly.pdbx_strand_id
1 'polypeptide(L)'
;MKHGFSSPAERQECENGIQMRDYRSVSETQDKSTFNNQTAGPGSPASSEGTPDAPVVKPVIRAAAAKRANASVIGMMIALVVSVAAFLPIVLMNPSPKSDGYRPNVNVSAVAQNAAGVAGFTPVTPEAGDTFRPNYARWESGTGSGVPTWEVGYLTPKESFIGLVQTARANPTWLLQQTKNAPVTGSRNAGGLEWELRDTGKGERSMVLAHKGTTVVLTGTAQLDEFAVLADAVVKSLESNPAATVSPSAAPSP
;
A
#
# COMPACT_ATOMS: atom_id res chain seq x y z
N MET A 1 -42.79 -3.16 58.81
CA MET A 1 -43.57 -4.07 57.94
C MET A 1 -43.14 -3.75 56.50
N LYS A 2 -42.66 -4.69 55.67
CA LYS A 2 -43.39 -5.80 55.00
C LYS A 2 -44.65 -5.25 54.32
N HIS A 3 -44.93 -5.38 53.01
CA HIS A 3 -44.56 -6.32 51.94
C HIS A 3 -44.48 -5.54 50.59
N GLY A 4 -43.91 -6.00 49.46
CA GLY A 4 -43.33 -7.31 49.13
C GLY A 4 -44.26 -8.23 48.34
N PHE A 5 -44.55 -7.94 47.06
CA PHE A 5 -45.16 -8.86 46.07
C PHE A 5 -45.14 -8.24 44.64
N SER A 6 -45.26 -8.98 43.53
CA SER A 6 -44.40 -10.06 42.97
C SER A 6 -44.76 -10.32 41.50
N SER A 7 -43.80 -10.74 40.67
CA SER A 7 -44.00 -11.49 39.39
C SER A 7 -44.61 -10.75 38.17
N PRO A 8 -44.51 -11.28 36.92
CA PRO A 8 -43.94 -12.60 36.55
C PRO A 8 -42.99 -12.65 35.31
N ALA A 9 -42.54 -13.89 35.06
CA ALA A 9 -42.25 -14.52 33.76
C ALA A 9 -40.83 -14.44 33.17
N GLU A 10 -40.08 -15.48 33.52
CA GLU A 10 -38.96 -16.09 32.77
C GLU A 10 -39.43 -16.75 31.44
N ARG A 11 -38.50 -16.88 30.47
CA ARG A 11 -38.42 -17.83 29.33
C ARG A 11 -39.52 -17.90 28.26
N GLN A 12 -39.09 -17.71 27.01
CA GLN A 12 -39.17 -18.63 25.85
C GLN A 12 -38.37 -17.94 24.72
N GLU A 13 -37.32 -18.49 24.08
CA GLU A 13 -37.15 -19.82 23.45
C GLU A 13 -38.21 -20.15 22.38
N CYS A 14 -37.92 -19.67 21.16
CA CYS A 14 -38.34 -20.12 19.82
C CYS A 14 -37.32 -19.47 18.86
N GLU A 15 -36.30 -20.13 18.31
CA GLU A 15 -36.33 -21.27 17.38
C GLU A 15 -36.92 -20.92 16.00
N ASN A 16 -36.06 -20.45 15.10
CA ASN A 16 -36.05 -20.60 13.63
C ASN A 16 -34.95 -19.68 13.07
N GLY A 17 -34.08 -20.06 12.14
CA GLY A 17 -33.96 -21.35 11.46
C GLY A 17 -33.19 -21.16 10.15
N ILE A 18 -31.86 -21.06 10.21
CA ILE A 18 -31.01 -21.05 8.99
C ILE A 18 -30.31 -22.40 8.86
N GLN A 19 -30.97 -23.30 8.14
CA GLN A 19 -30.32 -24.41 7.46
C GLN A 19 -29.23 -23.87 6.52
N MET A 20 -27.97 -24.22 6.76
CA MET A 20 -27.00 -24.29 5.66
C MET A 20 -26.29 -25.64 5.69
N ARG A 21 -26.32 -26.30 4.55
CA ARG A 21 -25.89 -27.68 4.36
C ARG A 21 -24.37 -27.77 4.26
N ASP A 22 -23.80 -28.50 5.21
CA ASP A 22 -23.23 -29.83 4.98
C ASP A 22 -21.85 -29.96 4.28
N TYR A 23 -21.19 -31.10 4.55
CA TYR A 23 -19.94 -31.60 3.95
C TYR A 23 -18.63 -30.80 4.11
N ARG A 24 -18.07 -30.86 5.32
CA ARG A 24 -16.62 -31.15 5.47
C ARG A 24 -16.29 -31.91 6.76
N SER A 25 -16.27 -33.23 6.68
CA SER A 25 -15.46 -34.19 7.47
C SER A 25 -16.21 -35.52 7.61
N VAL A 26 -15.97 -36.45 6.69
CA VAL A 26 -16.22 -37.88 6.93
C VAL A 26 -14.87 -38.58 7.00
N SER A 27 -14.75 -39.48 7.98
CA SER A 27 -13.48 -40.03 8.42
C SER A 27 -12.92 -41.09 7.48
N GLU A 28 -11.59 -41.06 7.39
CA GLU A 28 -10.69 -42.20 7.39
C GLU A 28 -11.30 -43.54 7.88
N THR A 29 -11.48 -44.50 6.97
CA THR A 29 -11.21 -45.93 7.24
C THR A 29 -10.97 -46.73 5.94
N GLN A 30 -9.76 -47.31 5.87
CA GLN A 30 -9.51 -48.70 5.50
C GLN A 30 -10.04 -49.25 4.15
N ASP A 31 -9.13 -49.42 3.19
CA ASP A 31 -8.97 -50.72 2.54
C ASP A 31 -7.48 -51.11 2.44
N LYS A 32 -7.22 -52.41 2.49
CA LYS A 32 -5.91 -53.04 2.73
C LYS A 32 -5.71 -54.14 1.70
N SER A 33 -4.87 -53.87 0.69
CA SER A 33 -4.41 -54.88 -0.27
C SER A 33 -2.89 -54.92 -0.34
N THR A 34 -2.31 -55.74 0.54
CA THR A 34 -0.91 -56.15 0.48
C THR A 34 -0.68 -57.06 -0.73
N PHE A 35 0.29 -56.72 -1.58
CA PHE A 35 1.10 -57.74 -2.25
C PHE A 35 2.57 -57.47 -1.99
N ASN A 36 3.17 -58.39 -1.23
CA ASN A 36 4.56 -58.42 -0.87
C ASN A 36 5.15 -59.74 -1.39
N ASN A 37 6.21 -59.67 -2.20
CA ASN A 37 7.19 -60.74 -2.44
C ASN A 37 8.40 -60.07 -3.13
N GLN A 38 9.56 -59.97 -2.47
CA GLN A 38 10.62 -61.00 -2.35
C GLN A 38 11.28 -61.28 -3.72
N THR A 39 12.62 -61.32 -3.91
CA THR A 39 13.74 -61.86 -3.09
C THR A 39 15.06 -61.21 -3.61
N ALA A 40 16.14 -60.89 -2.87
CA ALA A 40 16.45 -60.67 -1.44
C ALA A 40 17.81 -59.90 -1.32
N GLY A 41 18.40 -59.77 -0.13
CA GLY A 41 19.83 -59.40 0.06
C GLY A 41 20.74 -60.65 0.16
N PRO A 42 21.94 -60.60 0.78
CA PRO A 42 22.74 -59.44 1.23
C PRO A 42 24.26 -59.52 0.88
N GLY A 43 25.03 -58.45 1.13
CA GLY A 43 26.42 -58.52 1.63
C GLY A 43 27.61 -58.92 0.74
N SER A 44 28.44 -57.92 0.40
CA SER A 44 29.93 -58.00 0.34
C SER A 44 30.56 -58.95 -0.74
N PRO A 45 31.90 -59.17 -0.79
CA PRO A 45 32.71 -58.62 -1.88
C PRO A 45 33.35 -59.67 -2.80
N ALA A 46 33.70 -59.29 -4.03
CA ALA A 46 34.76 -59.93 -4.81
C ALA A 46 35.31 -58.98 -5.88
N SER A 47 36.64 -58.84 -5.95
CA SER A 47 37.38 -58.16 -7.02
C SER A 47 37.83 -59.16 -8.09
N SER A 48 38.32 -58.63 -9.21
CA SER A 48 39.06 -59.35 -10.27
C SER A 48 38.18 -60.24 -11.18
N GLU A 49 38.43 -60.35 -12.49
CA GLU A 49 39.48 -59.78 -13.35
C GLU A 49 39.03 -59.79 -14.83
N GLY A 50 39.75 -59.08 -15.71
CA GLY A 50 39.76 -59.43 -17.14
C GLY A 50 39.18 -58.44 -18.16
N THR A 51 39.95 -57.40 -18.48
CA THR A 51 40.50 -57.14 -19.85
C THR A 51 40.48 -55.63 -20.20
N PRO A 52 41.64 -55.02 -20.48
CA PRO A 52 41.74 -53.60 -20.83
C PRO A 52 41.61 -53.38 -22.34
N ASP A 53 40.38 -53.35 -22.87
CA ASP A 53 40.12 -52.62 -24.13
C ASP A 53 38.62 -52.31 -24.31
N ALA A 54 38.21 -51.14 -23.83
CA ALA A 54 36.93 -50.55 -24.17
C ALA A 54 37.19 -49.31 -25.04
N PRO A 55 37.05 -49.38 -26.38
CA PRO A 55 37.20 -48.20 -27.21
C PRO A 55 36.16 -47.16 -26.78
N VAL A 56 36.58 -45.91 -26.61
CA VAL A 56 35.69 -44.82 -26.20
C VAL A 56 34.61 -44.61 -27.27
N VAL A 57 33.46 -45.23 -27.08
CA VAL A 57 32.29 -45.10 -27.96
C VAL A 57 31.75 -43.68 -27.78
N LYS A 58 32.21 -42.77 -28.65
CA LYS A 58 31.56 -41.47 -28.83
C LYS A 58 30.10 -41.75 -29.21
N PRO A 59 29.09 -41.31 -28.43
CA PRO A 59 27.70 -41.64 -28.71
C PRO A 59 27.23 -40.88 -29.95
N VAL A 60 27.40 -41.48 -31.12
CA VAL A 60 26.90 -40.92 -32.39
C VAL A 60 25.38 -41.08 -32.41
N ILE A 61 24.67 -39.96 -32.23
CA ILE A 61 23.22 -39.92 -32.37
C ILE A 61 22.87 -40.39 -33.79
N ARG A 62 22.30 -41.60 -33.92
CA ARG A 62 21.87 -42.13 -35.23
C ARG A 62 20.93 -41.11 -35.88
N ALA A 63 21.07 -40.86 -37.18
CA ALA A 63 20.33 -39.81 -37.89
C ALA A 63 18.80 -39.86 -37.68
N ALA A 64 18.23 -41.06 -37.49
CA ALA A 64 16.81 -41.24 -37.16
C ALA A 64 16.40 -40.65 -35.79
N ALA A 65 17.28 -40.64 -34.79
CA ALA A 65 17.04 -40.02 -33.48
C ALA A 65 17.16 -38.49 -33.57
N ALA A 66 18.16 -37.97 -34.30
CA ALA A 66 18.28 -36.54 -34.57
C ALA A 66 17.06 -35.99 -35.34
N LYS A 67 16.56 -36.73 -36.34
CA LYS A 67 15.35 -36.35 -37.09
C LYS A 67 14.08 -36.32 -36.21
N ARG A 68 13.98 -37.20 -35.21
CA ARG A 68 12.88 -37.21 -34.23
C ARG A 68 12.97 -36.05 -33.22
N ALA A 69 14.17 -35.71 -32.76
CA ALA A 69 14.40 -34.53 -31.91
C ALA A 69 14.03 -33.24 -32.65
N ASN A 70 14.49 -33.08 -33.91
CA ASN A 70 14.12 -31.93 -34.74
C ASN A 70 12.61 -31.83 -35.00
N ALA A 71 11.91 -32.97 -35.18
CA ALA A 71 10.45 -32.96 -35.30
C ALA A 71 9.76 -32.44 -34.03
N SER A 72 10.28 -32.77 -32.84
CA SER A 72 9.78 -32.23 -31.56
C SER A 72 10.05 -30.73 -31.42
N VAL A 73 11.23 -30.25 -31.83
CA VAL A 73 11.56 -28.81 -31.82
C VAL A 73 10.72 -28.03 -32.82
N ILE A 74 10.52 -28.54 -34.04
CA ILE A 74 9.64 -27.92 -35.05
C ILE A 74 8.20 -27.86 -34.54
N GLY A 75 7.69 -28.95 -33.94
CA GLY A 75 6.37 -28.95 -33.30
C GLY A 75 6.24 -27.93 -32.17
N MET A 76 7.28 -27.79 -31.33
CA MET A 76 7.33 -26.79 -30.26
C MET A 76 7.32 -25.36 -30.79
N MET A 77 8.09 -25.07 -31.85
CA MET A 77 8.10 -23.75 -32.50
C MET A 77 6.75 -23.43 -33.16
N ILE A 78 6.12 -24.40 -33.83
CA ILE A 78 4.78 -24.23 -34.41
C ILE A 78 3.75 -23.96 -33.31
N ALA A 79 3.78 -24.73 -32.20
CA ALA A 79 2.88 -24.53 -31.07
C ALA A 79 3.05 -23.14 -30.41
N LEU A 80 4.30 -22.68 -30.26
CA LEU A 80 4.59 -21.33 -29.76
C LEU A 80 4.04 -20.25 -30.70
N VAL A 81 4.28 -20.36 -32.01
CA VAL A 81 3.78 -19.39 -33.00
C VAL A 81 2.26 -19.39 -33.06
N VAL A 82 1.59 -20.55 -33.01
CA VAL A 82 0.12 -20.65 -32.97
C VAL A 82 -0.44 -20.02 -31.69
N SER A 83 0.20 -20.25 -30.53
CA SER A 83 -0.19 -19.63 -29.27
C SER A 83 -0.08 -18.10 -29.33
N VAL A 84 1.08 -17.57 -29.77
CA VAL A 84 1.28 -16.13 -29.93
C VAL A 84 0.30 -15.55 -30.95
N ALA A 85 0.09 -16.20 -32.10
CA ALA A 85 -0.84 -15.75 -33.13
C ALA A 85 -2.31 -15.75 -32.69
N ALA A 86 -2.70 -16.62 -31.75
CA ALA A 86 -4.03 -16.62 -31.15
C ALA A 86 -4.25 -15.45 -30.17
N PHE A 87 -3.23 -15.12 -29.36
CA PHE A 87 -3.32 -14.03 -28.37
C PHE A 87 -3.02 -12.64 -28.94
N LEU A 88 -2.13 -12.52 -29.92
CA LEU A 88 -1.71 -11.26 -30.53
C LEU A 88 -2.89 -10.38 -31.02
N PRO A 89 -3.90 -10.87 -31.76
CA PRO A 89 -5.03 -10.04 -32.16
C PRO A 89 -5.87 -9.57 -30.97
N ILE A 90 -5.99 -10.35 -29.89
CA ILE A 90 -6.71 -9.95 -28.67
C ILE A 90 -5.97 -8.80 -27.98
N VAL A 91 -4.64 -8.90 -27.89
CA VAL A 91 -3.78 -7.85 -27.30
C VAL A 91 -3.80 -6.57 -28.15
N LEU A 92 -3.72 -6.68 -29.48
CA LEU A 92 -3.74 -5.53 -30.40
C LEU A 92 -5.14 -4.89 -30.52
N MET A 93 -6.22 -5.65 -30.35
CA MET A 93 -7.60 -5.14 -30.34
C MET A 93 -7.99 -4.50 -28.99
N ASN A 94 -7.12 -4.58 -27.97
CA ASN A 94 -7.27 -3.83 -26.73
C ASN A 94 -6.47 -2.52 -26.84
N PRO A 95 -7.03 -1.42 -27.38
CA PRO A 95 -6.33 -0.14 -27.39
C PRO A 95 -6.03 0.26 -25.94
N SER A 96 -4.76 0.46 -25.61
CA SER A 96 -4.37 1.03 -24.33
C SER A 96 -5.21 2.29 -24.08
N PRO A 97 -5.84 2.44 -22.91
CA PRO A 97 -6.81 3.50 -22.69
C PRO A 97 -6.16 4.86 -22.94
N LYS A 98 -6.60 5.54 -24.01
CA LYS A 98 -6.19 6.91 -24.37
C LYS A 98 -6.74 7.97 -23.43
N SER A 99 -7.27 7.56 -22.27
CA SER A 99 -7.35 8.46 -21.14
C SER A 99 -5.93 8.83 -20.74
N ASP A 100 -5.59 10.10 -20.97
CA ASP A 100 -5.02 10.90 -19.89
C ASP A 100 -5.60 10.39 -18.55
N GLY A 101 -4.81 9.63 -17.79
CA GLY A 101 -5.32 8.77 -16.72
C GLY A 101 -6.17 9.56 -15.73
N TYR A 102 -7.28 8.97 -15.25
CA TYR A 102 -8.32 9.63 -14.44
C TYR A 102 -7.78 10.80 -13.60
N ARG A 103 -8.07 12.02 -14.05
CA ARG A 103 -7.61 13.27 -13.43
C ARG A 103 -8.72 13.80 -12.52
N PRO A 104 -8.69 13.55 -11.19
CA PRO A 104 -9.70 14.11 -10.30
C PRO A 104 -9.61 15.64 -10.31
N ASN A 105 -10.74 16.32 -10.55
CA ASN A 105 -10.81 17.77 -10.51
C ASN A 105 -11.07 18.25 -9.08
N VAL A 106 -10.01 18.29 -8.27
CA VAL A 106 -10.08 18.62 -6.85
C VAL A 106 -9.95 20.13 -6.63
N ASN A 107 -11.05 20.79 -6.27
CA ASN A 107 -11.03 22.18 -5.82
C ASN A 107 -10.67 22.24 -4.33
N VAL A 108 -9.36 22.34 -4.04
CA VAL A 108 -8.82 22.37 -2.67
C VAL A 108 -9.44 23.49 -1.84
N SER A 109 -9.59 24.69 -2.42
CA SER A 109 -10.13 25.87 -1.73
C SER A 109 -11.59 25.71 -1.33
N ALA A 110 -12.42 25.11 -2.20
CA ALA A 110 -13.81 24.81 -1.87
C ALA A 110 -13.92 23.75 -0.75
N VAL A 111 -13.09 22.70 -0.77
CA VAL A 111 -13.09 21.69 0.31
C VAL A 111 -12.58 22.29 1.62
N ALA A 112 -11.55 23.16 1.57
CA ALA A 112 -11.02 23.87 2.74
C ALA A 112 -12.07 24.79 3.38
N GLN A 113 -12.86 25.52 2.58
CA GLN A 113 -13.96 26.35 3.08
C GLN A 113 -15.02 25.54 3.83
N ASN A 114 -15.37 24.36 3.32
CA ASN A 114 -16.29 23.44 4.01
C ASN A 114 -15.67 22.87 5.32
N ALA A 115 -14.36 22.64 5.34
CA ALA A 115 -13.64 22.12 6.51
C ALA A 115 -13.37 23.17 7.60
N ALA A 116 -13.21 24.44 7.26
CA ALA A 116 -12.73 25.49 8.17
C ALA A 116 -13.54 25.60 9.47
N GLY A 117 -14.87 25.49 9.39
CA GLY A 117 -15.77 25.57 10.56
C GLY A 117 -15.58 24.43 11.56
N VAL A 118 -15.32 23.20 11.09
CA VAL A 118 -15.05 22.04 11.97
C VAL A 118 -13.58 21.94 12.38
N ALA A 119 -12.68 22.55 11.61
CA ALA A 119 -11.25 22.56 11.88
C ALA A 119 -10.85 23.49 13.04
N GLY A 120 -11.55 24.63 13.20
CA GLY A 120 -11.18 25.66 14.17
C GLY A 120 -9.93 26.47 13.78
N PHE A 121 -9.46 26.30 12.55
CA PHE A 121 -8.40 27.07 11.90
C PHE A 121 -8.71 27.17 10.40
N THR A 122 -8.16 28.17 9.71
CA THR A 122 -8.28 28.26 8.24
C THR A 122 -7.34 27.23 7.60
N PRO A 123 -7.87 26.21 6.89
CA PRO A 123 -7.03 25.19 6.29
C PRO A 123 -6.19 25.76 5.15
N VAL A 124 -4.95 25.31 5.02
CA VAL A 124 -4.00 25.83 4.02
C VAL A 124 -4.35 25.35 2.61
N THR A 125 -4.32 26.26 1.65
CA THR A 125 -4.73 26.05 0.25
C THR A 125 -3.61 26.55 -0.68
N PRO A 126 -2.47 25.84 -0.75
CA PRO A 126 -1.30 26.33 -1.46
C PRO A 126 -1.49 26.30 -2.99
N GLU A 127 -1.27 27.46 -3.62
CA GLU A 127 -1.23 27.62 -5.08
C GLU A 127 0.22 27.49 -5.58
N ALA A 128 0.71 26.26 -5.69
CA ALA A 128 2.08 25.96 -6.16
C ALA A 128 2.25 26.02 -7.70
N GLY A 129 1.41 26.81 -8.38
CA GLY A 129 1.35 26.94 -9.84
C GLY A 129 0.71 25.74 -10.56
N ASP A 130 0.46 25.90 -11.86
CA ASP A 130 -0.30 24.94 -12.69
C ASP A 130 0.32 23.54 -12.81
N THR A 131 1.60 23.41 -12.45
CA THR A 131 2.37 22.17 -12.55
C THR A 131 2.23 21.27 -11.33
N PHE A 132 1.76 21.79 -10.18
CA PHE A 132 1.37 20.99 -9.03
C PHE A 132 -0.13 20.70 -9.10
N ARG A 133 -0.50 19.42 -9.03
CA ARG A 133 -1.87 18.95 -9.28
C ARG A 133 -2.45 18.30 -8.04
N PRO A 134 -3.53 18.84 -7.43
CA PRO A 134 -4.14 18.21 -6.28
C PRO A 134 -4.81 16.90 -6.69
N ASN A 135 -4.45 15.81 -6.01
CA ASN A 135 -4.96 14.46 -6.19
C ASN A 135 -6.16 14.18 -5.27
N TYR A 136 -6.12 14.72 -4.05
CA TYR A 136 -7.23 14.71 -3.09
C TYR A 136 -7.13 15.90 -2.13
N ALA A 137 -8.25 16.30 -1.54
CA ALA A 137 -8.33 17.23 -0.42
C ALA A 137 -9.44 16.76 0.52
N ARG A 138 -9.21 16.74 1.83
CA ARG A 138 -10.17 16.22 2.82
C ARG A 138 -9.92 16.72 4.23
N TRP A 139 -11.00 16.73 5.02
CA TRP A 139 -10.93 16.83 6.48
C TRP A 139 -11.02 15.43 7.09
N GLU A 140 -10.08 15.10 7.97
CA GLU A 140 -10.07 13.87 8.76
C GLU A 140 -10.33 14.23 10.22
N SER A 141 -11.34 13.62 10.83
CA SER A 141 -11.78 13.92 12.20
C SER A 141 -10.86 13.34 13.29
N GLY A 142 -9.85 12.56 12.91
CA GLY A 142 -8.87 11.97 13.82
C GLY A 142 -9.36 10.75 14.59
N THR A 143 -10.38 10.03 14.11
CA THR A 143 -10.95 8.85 14.79
C THR A 143 -9.95 7.72 15.04
N GLY A 144 -8.91 7.57 14.21
CA GLY A 144 -7.83 6.61 14.41
C GLY A 144 -6.60 7.14 15.16
N SER A 145 -6.28 8.43 15.01
CA SER A 145 -5.04 9.05 15.51
C SER A 145 -5.22 9.87 16.80
N GLY A 146 -6.46 10.20 17.16
CA GLY A 146 -6.80 11.21 18.18
C GLY A 146 -6.52 12.66 17.73
N VAL A 147 -5.98 12.87 16.52
CA VAL A 147 -5.57 14.19 16.01
C VAL A 147 -6.34 14.49 14.72
N PRO A 148 -7.28 15.46 14.74
CA PRO A 148 -7.98 15.88 13.54
C PRO A 148 -7.04 16.64 12.61
N THR A 149 -7.12 16.37 11.32
CA THR A 149 -6.19 16.84 10.28
C THR A 149 -6.92 17.36 9.05
N TRP A 150 -6.39 18.46 8.49
CA TRP A 150 -6.62 18.84 7.11
C TRP A 150 -5.58 18.16 6.24
N GLU A 151 -5.98 17.49 5.16
CA GLU A 151 -5.08 16.75 4.28
C GLU A 151 -5.28 17.12 2.81
N VAL A 152 -4.18 17.32 2.09
CA VAL A 152 -4.19 17.54 0.64
C VAL A 152 -3.04 16.76 -0.01
N GLY A 153 -3.35 15.89 -0.96
CA GLY A 153 -2.33 15.20 -1.74
C GLY A 153 -2.01 15.95 -3.02
N TYR A 154 -0.74 16.15 -3.35
CA TYR A 154 -0.28 16.76 -4.60
C TYR A 154 0.55 15.79 -5.43
N LEU A 155 0.28 15.74 -6.73
CA LEU A 155 1.20 15.26 -7.74
C LEU A 155 2.09 16.42 -8.19
N THR A 156 3.38 16.16 -8.24
CA THR A 156 4.44 17.12 -8.58
C THR A 156 4.73 17.14 -10.08
N PRO A 157 5.50 18.13 -10.60
CA PRO A 157 5.84 18.20 -12.02
C PRO A 157 6.63 16.98 -12.53
N LYS A 158 7.35 16.26 -11.65
CA LYS A 158 8.07 15.01 -11.97
C LYS A 158 7.27 13.75 -11.61
N GLU A 159 5.94 13.85 -11.61
CA GLU A 159 4.98 12.75 -11.31
C GLU A 159 5.15 12.07 -9.93
N SER A 160 5.97 12.66 -9.05
CA SER A 160 6.13 12.21 -7.66
C SER A 160 5.01 12.76 -6.77
N PHE A 161 4.83 12.18 -5.59
CA PHE A 161 3.77 12.58 -4.66
C PHE A 161 4.32 13.37 -3.46
N ILE A 162 3.59 14.41 -3.03
CA ILE A 162 3.74 15.06 -1.73
C ILE A 162 2.36 15.21 -1.08
N GLY A 163 2.17 14.59 0.08
CA GLY A 163 1.02 14.81 0.95
C GLY A 163 1.29 15.96 1.91
N LEU A 164 0.37 16.92 1.97
CA LEU A 164 0.28 17.94 2.99
C LEU A 164 -0.68 17.49 4.07
N VAL A 165 -0.28 17.64 5.34
CA VAL A 165 -1.15 17.45 6.50
C VAL A 165 -1.00 18.63 7.46
N GLN A 166 -2.11 19.26 7.87
CA GLN A 166 -2.13 20.37 8.82
C GLN A 166 -3.04 20.06 10.01
N THR A 167 -2.62 20.43 11.23
CA THR A 167 -3.45 20.33 12.43
C THR A 167 -3.13 21.42 13.45
N ALA A 168 -4.12 21.82 14.25
CA ALA A 168 -3.96 22.65 15.45
C ALA A 168 -3.72 21.82 16.74
N ARG A 169 -3.68 20.48 16.65
CA ARG A 169 -3.58 19.56 17.80
C ARG A 169 -2.44 18.54 17.68
N ALA A 170 -1.34 18.95 17.05
CA ALA A 170 -0.15 18.11 16.94
C ALA A 170 0.38 17.69 18.32
N ASN A 171 0.84 16.45 18.42
CA ASN A 171 1.54 15.92 19.60
C ASN A 171 2.72 15.04 19.14
N PRO A 172 3.70 14.75 20.02
CA PRO A 172 4.91 14.01 19.64
C PRO A 172 4.64 12.64 19.01
N THR A 173 3.67 11.89 19.54
CA THR A 173 3.30 10.56 19.01
C THR A 173 2.74 10.66 17.59
N TRP A 174 1.82 11.60 17.35
CA TRP A 174 1.28 11.84 16.01
C TRP A 174 2.35 12.31 15.02
N LEU A 175 3.25 13.21 15.44
CA LEU A 175 4.30 13.71 14.57
C LEU A 175 5.29 12.60 14.16
N LEU A 176 5.66 11.73 15.11
CA LEU A 176 6.48 10.55 14.84
C LEU A 176 5.80 9.57 13.87
N GLN A 177 4.48 9.34 14.01
CA GLN A 177 3.71 8.52 13.06
C GLN A 177 3.66 9.16 11.67
N GLN A 178 3.31 10.44 11.59
CA GLN A 178 3.20 11.20 10.33
C GLN A 178 4.52 11.24 9.57
N THR A 179 5.65 11.28 10.27
CA THR A 179 7.00 11.28 9.70
C THR A 179 7.67 9.90 9.69
N LYS A 180 6.91 8.83 9.94
CA LYS A 180 7.37 7.42 9.92
C LYS A 180 8.65 7.16 10.75
N ASN A 181 8.78 7.85 11.88
CA ASN A 181 9.97 7.87 12.75
C ASN A 181 11.28 8.28 12.05
N ALA A 182 11.22 9.03 10.94
CA ALA A 182 12.41 9.54 10.28
C ALA A 182 13.19 10.51 11.21
N PRO A 183 14.52 10.38 11.32
CA PRO A 183 15.32 11.27 12.14
C PRO A 183 15.38 12.67 11.53
N VAL A 184 15.59 13.68 12.37
CA VAL A 184 15.87 15.05 11.90
C VAL A 184 17.26 15.06 11.27
N THR A 185 17.35 15.51 10.02
CA THR A 185 18.58 15.57 9.23
C THR A 185 19.06 16.99 8.94
N GLY A 186 18.25 18.01 9.25
CA GLY A 186 18.62 19.42 9.18
C GLY A 186 17.40 20.33 9.20
N SER A 187 17.56 21.55 8.67
CA SER A 187 16.46 22.45 8.31
C SER A 187 16.56 22.87 6.84
N ARG A 188 15.48 23.45 6.31
CA ARG A 188 15.43 24.02 4.96
C ARG A 188 14.53 25.24 4.94
N ASN A 189 15.05 26.37 4.45
CA ASN A 189 14.25 27.57 4.26
C ASN A 189 13.29 27.40 3.06
N ALA A 190 12.03 27.77 3.24
CA ALA A 190 11.06 27.94 2.15
C ALA A 190 9.98 28.96 2.59
N GLY A 191 9.59 29.89 1.72
CA GLY A 191 8.71 31.00 2.07
C GLY A 191 9.28 31.95 3.14
N GLY A 192 10.60 31.93 3.37
CA GLY A 192 11.23 32.68 4.46
C GLY A 192 11.13 32.03 5.85
N LEU A 193 10.47 30.87 5.97
CA LEU A 193 10.40 30.10 7.22
C LEU A 193 11.33 28.89 7.19
N GLU A 194 11.91 28.56 8.34
CA GLU A 194 12.71 27.35 8.54
C GLU A 194 11.80 26.13 8.78
N TRP A 195 11.87 25.18 7.86
CA TRP A 195 11.24 23.87 8.00
C TRP A 195 12.23 22.86 8.58
N GLU A 196 11.81 22.07 9.57
CA GLU A 196 12.58 20.95 10.08
C GLU A 196 12.54 19.79 9.05
N LEU A 197 13.70 19.36 8.57
CA LEU A 197 13.83 18.29 7.59
C LEU A 197 14.05 16.94 8.30
N ARG A 198 13.23 15.95 7.96
CA ARG A 198 13.38 14.55 8.35
C ARG A 198 13.55 13.66 7.12
N ASP A 199 14.57 12.81 7.14
CA ASP A 199 14.86 11.84 6.07
C ASP A 199 15.58 10.61 6.67
N THR A 200 15.26 9.41 6.19
CA THR A 200 16.02 8.18 6.55
C THR A 200 17.16 7.89 5.57
N GLY A 201 17.31 8.72 4.53
CA GLY A 201 18.15 8.49 3.36
C GLY A 201 17.53 7.55 2.33
N LYS A 202 16.33 7.00 2.58
CA LYS A 202 15.66 6.00 1.73
C LYS A 202 14.15 6.25 1.65
N GLY A 203 13.62 6.32 0.44
CA GLY A 203 12.19 6.47 0.20
C GLY A 203 11.68 7.90 0.43
N GLU A 204 10.77 8.06 1.37
CA GLU A 204 10.06 9.32 1.64
C GLU A 204 10.85 10.27 2.54
N ARG A 205 10.60 11.57 2.34
CA ARG A 205 11.10 12.68 3.15
C ARG A 205 9.94 13.39 3.81
N SER A 206 10.19 14.06 4.93
CA SER A 206 9.23 14.95 5.56
C SER A 206 9.83 16.32 5.87
N MET A 207 9.08 17.39 5.61
CA MET A 207 9.36 18.74 6.08
C MET A 207 8.27 19.15 7.06
N VAL A 208 8.65 19.66 8.23
CA VAL A 208 7.73 20.01 9.33
C VAL A 208 7.88 21.49 9.67
N LEU A 209 6.75 22.19 9.79
CA LEU A 209 6.69 23.59 10.20
C LEU A 209 5.60 23.77 11.28
N ALA A 210 5.97 24.36 12.42
CA ALA A 210 5.01 24.85 13.41
C ALA A 210 4.88 26.37 13.26
N HIS A 211 3.69 26.85 12.89
CA HIS A 211 3.46 28.26 12.58
C HIS A 211 1.97 28.66 12.81
N LYS A 212 1.74 29.89 13.31
CA LYS A 212 0.40 30.46 13.62
C LYS A 212 -0.55 29.53 14.39
N GLY A 213 -0.02 28.75 15.33
CA GLY A 213 -0.80 27.82 16.16
C GLY A 213 -1.20 26.51 15.46
N THR A 214 -0.67 26.23 14.27
CA THR A 214 -0.82 24.95 13.58
C THR A 214 0.53 24.31 13.28
N THR A 215 0.55 23.00 13.11
CA THR A 215 1.68 22.25 12.55
C THR A 215 1.29 21.78 11.16
N VAL A 216 2.14 22.07 10.17
CA VAL A 216 2.07 21.53 8.82
C VAL A 216 3.20 20.53 8.63
N VAL A 217 2.88 19.38 8.05
CA VAL A 217 3.85 18.37 7.63
C VAL A 217 3.64 18.12 6.15
N LEU A 218 4.71 18.24 5.36
CA LEU A 218 4.77 17.75 3.99
C LEU A 218 5.52 16.41 4.02
N THR A 219 4.94 15.34 3.48
CA THR A 219 5.57 14.00 3.42
C THR A 219 5.42 13.41 2.01
N GLY A 220 6.46 12.80 1.46
CA GLY A 220 6.40 12.27 0.10
C GLY A 220 7.73 11.81 -0.50
N THR A 221 7.68 11.31 -1.73
CA THR A 221 8.83 10.74 -2.47
C THR A 221 9.54 11.74 -3.40
N ALA A 222 8.97 12.94 -3.57
CA ALA A 222 9.49 13.98 -4.46
C ALA A 222 10.89 14.50 -4.06
N GLN A 223 11.48 15.29 -4.96
CA GLN A 223 12.79 15.89 -4.73
C GLN A 223 12.70 17.12 -3.81
N LEU A 224 13.77 17.41 -3.06
CA LEU A 224 13.83 18.51 -2.09
C LEU A 224 13.50 19.89 -2.68
N ASP A 225 13.72 20.09 -3.97
CA ASP A 225 13.37 21.33 -4.68
C ASP A 225 11.87 21.43 -4.98
N GLU A 226 11.20 20.31 -5.27
CA GLU A 226 9.74 20.25 -5.43
C GLU A 226 9.03 20.44 -4.08
N PHE A 227 9.60 19.89 -3.01
CA PHE A 227 9.20 20.19 -1.63
C PHE A 227 9.34 21.69 -1.31
N ALA A 228 10.43 22.34 -1.73
CA ALA A 228 10.64 23.77 -1.48
C ALA A 228 9.59 24.64 -2.19
N VAL A 229 9.22 24.33 -3.44
CA VAL A 229 8.18 25.05 -4.18
C VAL A 229 6.81 24.91 -3.51
N LEU A 230 6.43 23.70 -3.10
CA LEU A 230 5.16 23.50 -2.39
C LEU A 230 5.19 24.15 -0.99
N ALA A 231 6.31 24.06 -0.27
CA ALA A 231 6.48 24.69 1.03
C ALA A 231 6.38 26.22 0.95
N ASP A 232 6.94 26.87 -0.08
CA ASP A 232 6.81 28.31 -0.32
C ASP A 232 5.34 28.72 -0.52
N ALA A 233 4.61 27.99 -1.38
CA ALA A 233 3.17 28.21 -1.60
C ALA A 233 2.33 27.96 -0.33
N VAL A 234 2.74 27.00 0.52
CA VAL A 234 2.14 26.74 1.83
C VAL A 234 2.35 27.91 2.78
N VAL A 235 3.58 28.42 2.90
CA VAL A 235 3.85 29.59 3.73
C VAL A 235 3.08 30.81 3.22
N LYS A 236 3.04 31.06 1.91
CA LYS A 236 2.23 32.14 1.32
C LYS A 236 0.75 32.04 1.70
N SER A 237 0.17 30.83 1.68
CA SER A 237 -1.21 30.59 2.10
C SER A 237 -1.40 30.75 3.62
N LEU A 238 -0.47 30.26 4.45
CA LEU A 238 -0.45 30.50 5.90
C LEU A 238 -0.31 32.00 6.25
N GLU A 239 0.39 32.77 5.41
CA GLU A 239 0.53 34.22 5.60
C GLU A 239 -0.74 34.99 5.22
N SER A 240 -1.47 34.54 4.19
CA SER A 240 -2.80 35.08 3.89
C SER A 240 -3.89 34.67 4.89
N ASN A 241 -3.69 33.60 5.65
CA ASN A 241 -4.65 33.11 6.63
C ASN A 241 -4.58 33.91 7.96
N PRO A 242 -5.72 34.16 8.62
CA PRO A 242 -5.72 34.65 10.00
C PRO A 242 -5.06 33.61 10.92
N ALA A 243 -4.40 34.08 11.98
CA ALA A 243 -3.80 33.19 12.96
C ALA A 243 -4.87 32.31 13.63
N ALA A 244 -4.55 31.05 13.92
CA ALA A 244 -5.52 30.13 14.54
C ALA A 244 -5.93 30.64 15.92
N THR A 245 -7.23 30.89 16.10
CA THR A 245 -7.80 31.31 17.38
C THR A 245 -7.84 30.12 18.34
N VAL A 246 -6.77 29.93 19.09
CA VAL A 246 -6.78 29.10 20.29
C VAL A 246 -7.65 29.78 21.34
N SER A 247 -8.93 29.39 21.44
CA SER A 247 -9.80 29.85 22.52
C SER A 247 -9.14 29.52 23.87
N PRO A 248 -8.87 30.51 24.74
CA PRO A 248 -8.29 30.24 26.03
C PRO A 248 -9.26 29.37 26.83
N SER A 249 -8.72 28.32 27.48
CA SER A 249 -9.50 27.46 28.37
C SER A 249 -10.20 28.33 29.41
N ALA A 250 -11.51 28.13 29.59
CA ALA A 250 -12.27 28.85 30.60
C ALA A 250 -11.63 28.63 31.98
N ALA A 251 -11.33 29.72 32.68
CA ALA A 251 -10.86 29.65 34.06
C ALA A 251 -11.98 29.07 34.94
N PRO A 252 -11.67 28.24 35.94
CA PRO A 252 -12.67 27.79 36.90
C PRO A 252 -13.14 28.99 37.72
N SER A 253 -14.47 29.18 37.79
CA SER A 253 -15.07 30.20 38.65
C SER A 253 -14.77 29.90 40.13
N PRO A 254 -14.60 30.95 40.97
CA PRO A 254 -14.37 30.80 42.41
C PRO A 254 -15.62 30.34 43.18
#